data_AF-A0A2N1Q5B4-F1
#
_entry.id   AF-A0A2N1Q5B4-F1
#
_cell.length_a   1.000
_cell.length_b   1.000
_cell.length_c   1.000
_cell.angle_alpha   90.00
_cell.angle_beta   90.00
_cell.angle_gamma   90.00
#
_symmetry.space_group_name_H-M   'P 1'
#
loop_
_entity.id
_entity.type
_entity.pdbx_description
1 polymer ?
#
loop_
_entity_poly.entity_id
_entity_poly.type
_entity_poly.pdbx_seq_one_letter_code
_entity_poly.pdbx_strand_id
1 'polypeptide(L)'
;SEPHWQTDGYSFPSGHAQAAGVIGYTGLKAYQKYGYKILKVLSIFIMIFVPLSRIYLGQHYLTDVLVGLLLAYGIAALMFKLVDRMKDEEDIYTLMLVPIFFILMLFVKNHDLYIAAGGFTGFALGYYLEKRYIKYDVKEKMIYQIIKVVVGIMIALAIKEGFKFIFPDTILFDFFRYSLIGIWAALGAPWVFNYGKRYFK
;
A
#
# COMPACT_ATOMS: atom_id res chain seq x y z
N SER A 1 -3.03 15.86 29.54
CA SER A 1 -3.66 15.55 28.25
C SER A 1 -2.73 16.03 27.16
N GLU A 2 -1.88 15.14 26.66
CA GLU A 2 -0.99 15.47 25.55
C GLU A 2 -1.81 15.72 24.28
N PRO A 3 -1.49 16.78 23.52
CA PRO A 3 -2.15 17.06 22.26
C PRO A 3 -1.86 15.93 21.25
N HIS A 4 -2.92 15.22 20.87
CA HIS A 4 -2.97 14.07 19.95
C HIS A 4 -2.61 14.41 18.49
N TRP A 5 -2.09 15.61 18.23
CA TRP A 5 -1.67 16.08 16.92
C TRP A 5 -0.15 16.19 16.75
N GLN A 6 0.63 16.00 17.81
CA GLN A 6 2.08 15.97 17.72
C GLN A 6 2.53 14.62 17.15
N THR A 7 3.09 14.65 15.94
CA THR A 7 3.84 13.53 15.37
C THR A 7 5.27 13.60 15.89
N ASP A 8 5.70 12.62 16.66
CA ASP A 8 7.11 12.46 17.04
C ASP A 8 7.93 12.04 15.80
N GLY A 9 8.65 12.99 15.19
CA GLY A 9 9.53 12.76 14.04
C GLY A 9 9.95 14.03 13.33
N TYR A 10 11.07 13.99 12.59
CA TYR A 10 11.55 15.11 11.79
C TYR A 10 10.48 15.55 10.76
N SER A 11 10.15 16.84 10.73
CA SER A 11 9.17 17.44 9.80
C SER A 11 9.62 17.46 8.33
N PHE A 12 10.84 17.00 8.03
CA PHE A 12 11.40 17.06 6.68
C PHE A 12 11.87 15.69 6.21
N PRO A 13 11.49 15.22 5.01
CA PRO A 13 10.42 15.72 4.11
C PRO A 13 9.01 15.25 4.54
N SER A 14 7.97 15.95 4.06
CA SER A 14 6.59 15.59 4.43
C SER A 14 6.14 14.25 3.81
N GLY A 15 6.00 13.21 4.63
CA GLY A 15 5.50 11.90 4.21
C GLY A 15 4.08 11.93 3.64
N HIS A 16 3.22 12.83 4.15
CA HIS A 16 1.88 13.05 3.60
C HIS A 16 1.91 13.68 2.21
N ALA A 17 2.80 14.66 1.98
CA ALA A 17 3.01 15.22 0.65
C ALA A 17 3.59 14.16 -0.30
N GLN A 18 4.48 13.29 0.19
CA GLN A 18 5.02 12.20 -0.59
C GLN A 18 3.95 11.17 -0.99
N ALA A 19 3.15 10.70 -0.04
CA ALA A 19 2.05 9.77 -0.32
C ALA A 19 1.03 10.36 -1.31
N ALA A 20 0.66 11.63 -1.12
CA ALA A 20 -0.21 12.34 -2.05
C ALA A 20 0.40 12.44 -3.46
N GLY A 21 1.71 12.70 -3.56
CA GLY A 21 2.45 12.73 -4.82
C GLY A 21 2.43 11.38 -5.55
N VAL A 22 2.70 10.28 -4.84
CA VAL A 22 2.69 8.92 -5.41
C VAL A 22 1.28 8.51 -5.87
N ILE A 23 0.25 8.76 -5.03
CA ILE A 23 -1.15 8.44 -5.36
C ILE A 23 -1.60 9.27 -6.57
N GLY A 24 -1.29 10.57 -6.57
CA GLY A 24 -1.62 11.45 -7.68
C GLY A 24 -0.93 11.06 -8.98
N TYR A 25 0.36 10.74 -8.95
CA TYR A 25 1.07 10.26 -10.13
C TYR A 25 0.46 8.98 -10.70
N THR A 26 0.20 8.00 -9.83
CA THR A 26 -0.44 6.72 -10.20
C THR A 26 -1.82 6.95 -10.82
N GLY A 27 -2.64 7.82 -10.24
CA GLY A 27 -3.96 8.14 -10.78
C GLY A 27 -3.92 8.91 -12.12
N LEU A 28 -2.93 9.78 -12.32
CA LEU A 28 -2.70 10.45 -13.62
C LEU A 28 -2.27 9.45 -14.70
N LYS A 29 -1.42 8.48 -14.37
CA LYS A 29 -1.05 7.36 -15.27
C LYS A 29 -2.26 6.49 -15.60
N ALA A 30 -3.09 6.18 -14.61
CA ALA A 30 -4.34 5.44 -14.83
C ALA A 30 -5.32 6.22 -15.74
N TYR A 31 -5.42 7.54 -15.58
CA TYR A 31 -6.18 8.40 -16.50
C TYR A 31 -5.65 8.31 -17.94
N GLN A 32 -4.32 8.35 -18.15
CA GLN A 32 -3.72 8.22 -19.48
C GLN A 32 -4.06 6.87 -20.14
N LYS A 33 -4.16 5.80 -19.35
CA LYS A 33 -4.45 4.44 -19.83
C LYS A 33 -5.94 4.20 -20.10
N TYR A 34 -6.82 4.66 -19.23
CA TYR A 34 -8.26 4.32 -19.26
C TYR A 34 -9.18 5.48 -19.66
N GLY A 35 -8.68 6.71 -19.73
CA GLY A 35 -9.42 7.89 -20.21
C GLY A 35 -10.47 8.47 -19.25
N TYR A 36 -10.67 7.90 -18.06
CA TYR A 36 -11.67 8.37 -17.11
C TYR A 36 -11.29 9.72 -16.49
N LYS A 37 -11.94 10.80 -16.92
CA LYS A 37 -11.67 12.18 -16.47
C LYS A 37 -11.71 12.36 -14.94
N ILE A 38 -12.56 11.59 -14.25
CA ILE A 38 -12.65 11.62 -12.79
C ILE A 38 -11.31 11.26 -12.12
N LEU A 39 -10.53 10.34 -12.69
CA LEU A 39 -9.23 9.96 -12.14
C LEU A 39 -8.24 11.12 -12.19
N LYS A 40 -8.25 11.92 -13.26
CA LYS A 40 -7.42 13.13 -13.37
C LYS A 40 -7.81 14.15 -12.30
N VAL A 41 -9.11 14.42 -12.14
CA VAL A 41 -9.62 15.40 -11.18
C VAL A 41 -9.25 14.98 -9.75
N LEU A 42 -9.51 13.73 -9.37
CA LEU A 42 -9.18 13.22 -8.05
C LEU A 42 -7.66 13.22 -7.78
N SER A 43 -6.85 12.86 -8.77
CA SER A 43 -5.39 12.86 -8.63
C SER A 43 -4.84 14.25 -8.36
N ILE A 44 -5.27 15.24 -9.15
CA ILE A 44 -4.86 16.64 -8.98
C ILE A 44 -5.37 17.18 -7.65
N PHE A 45 -6.62 16.84 -7.28
CA PHE A 45 -7.21 17.22 -6.01
C PHE A 45 -6.35 16.72 -4.83
N ILE A 46 -5.99 15.44 -4.81
CA ILE A 46 -5.17 14.84 -3.74
C ILE A 46 -3.78 15.50 -3.70
N MET A 47 -3.14 15.72 -4.84
CA MET A 47 -1.79 16.34 -4.91
C MET A 47 -1.76 17.78 -4.40
N ILE A 48 -2.89 18.49 -4.40
CA ILE A 48 -2.97 19.88 -3.97
C ILE A 48 -3.52 19.99 -2.54
N PHE A 49 -4.66 19.35 -2.26
CA PHE A 49 -5.37 19.55 -0.99
C PHE A 49 -4.72 18.81 0.19
N VAL A 50 -4.10 17.64 -0.03
CA VAL A 50 -3.43 16.93 1.08
C VAL A 50 -2.20 17.71 1.55
N PRO A 51 -1.29 18.21 0.68
CA PRO A 51 -0.18 19.02 1.16
C PRO A 51 -0.60 20.39 1.71
N LEU A 52 -1.64 21.02 1.13
CA LEU A 52 -2.19 22.27 1.68
C LEU A 52 -2.73 22.07 3.11
N SER A 53 -3.35 20.92 3.41
CA SER A 53 -3.84 20.63 4.77
C SER A 53 -2.71 20.63 5.80
N ARG A 54 -1.50 20.25 5.38
CA ARG A 54 -0.30 20.19 6.25
C ARG A 54 0.33 21.56 6.50
N ILE A 55 0.25 22.46 5.52
CA ILE A 55 0.63 23.86 5.69
C ILE A 55 -0.39 24.57 6.59
N TYR A 56 -1.69 24.31 6.37
CA TYR A 56 -2.77 24.92 7.15
C TYR A 56 -2.73 24.53 8.63
N LEU A 57 -2.41 23.27 8.93
CA LEU A 57 -2.22 22.77 10.30
C LEU A 57 -0.91 23.27 10.96
N GLY A 58 -0.09 24.05 10.25
CA GLY A 58 1.17 24.60 10.75
C GLY A 58 2.27 23.56 10.98
N GLN A 59 2.13 22.36 10.42
CA GLN A 59 3.04 21.23 10.69
C GLN A 59 4.29 21.23 9.78
N HIS A 60 4.23 21.88 8.62
CA HIS A 60 5.31 21.87 7.63
C HIS A 60 5.42 23.22 6.91
N TYR A 61 6.65 23.59 6.52
CA TYR A 61 6.86 24.74 5.65
C TYR A 61 6.50 24.39 4.19
N LEU A 62 6.20 25.42 3.39
CA LEU A 62 5.93 25.26 1.96
C LEU A 62 7.09 24.56 1.23
N THR A 63 8.33 24.83 1.65
CA THR A 63 9.54 24.17 1.13
C THR A 63 9.52 22.65 1.36
N ASP A 64 9.08 22.20 2.53
CA ASP A 64 9.06 20.79 2.93
C ASP A 64 8.04 20.00 2.10
N VAL A 65 6.92 20.65 1.79
CA VAL A 65 5.87 20.15 0.91
C VAL A 65 6.35 20.06 -0.54
N LEU A 66 6.97 21.12 -1.07
CA LEU A 66 7.44 21.15 -2.45
C LEU A 66 8.55 20.11 -2.70
N VAL A 67 9.53 20.01 -1.79
CA VAL A 67 10.58 19.00 -1.88
C VAL A 67 9.99 17.59 -1.72
N GLY A 68 9.04 17.40 -0.79
CA GLY A 68 8.33 16.13 -0.62
C GLY A 68 7.59 15.69 -1.88
N LEU A 69 6.87 16.61 -2.53
CA LEU A 69 6.17 16.34 -3.80
C LEU A 69 7.13 16.02 -4.94
N LEU A 70 8.24 16.77 -5.06
CA LEU A 70 9.24 16.56 -6.10
C LEU A 70 9.91 15.18 -5.93
N LEU A 71 10.32 14.84 -4.71
CA LEU A 71 10.89 13.53 -4.39
C LEU A 71 9.89 12.41 -4.70
N ALA A 72 8.64 12.54 -4.28
CA ALA A 72 7.62 11.53 -4.57
C ALA A 72 7.36 11.36 -6.06
N TYR A 73 7.29 12.45 -6.82
CA TYR A 73 7.12 12.39 -8.26
C TYR A 73 8.33 11.69 -8.93
N GLY A 74 9.55 12.05 -8.53
CA GLY A 74 10.78 11.44 -9.05
C GLY A 74 10.88 9.95 -8.73
N ILE A 75 10.63 9.56 -7.48
CA ILE A 75 10.62 8.16 -7.04
C ILE A 75 9.51 7.38 -7.74
N ALA A 76 8.29 7.91 -7.82
CA ALA A 76 7.19 7.25 -8.52
C ALA A 76 7.53 7.03 -10.00
N ALA A 77 8.01 8.07 -10.70
CA ALA A 77 8.39 7.95 -12.11
C ALA A 77 9.50 6.92 -12.33
N LEU A 78 10.50 6.89 -11.45
CA LEU A 78 11.56 5.87 -11.48
C LEU A 78 10.99 4.46 -11.26
N MET A 79 10.13 4.29 -10.24
CA MET A 79 9.51 3.01 -9.92
C MET A 79 8.67 2.47 -11.07
N PHE A 80 7.80 3.30 -11.68
CA PHE A 80 7.03 2.90 -12.85
C PHE A 80 7.94 2.48 -14.01
N LYS A 81 9.03 3.22 -14.26
CA LYS A 81 10.01 2.88 -15.31
C LYS A 81 10.75 1.57 -15.02
N LEU A 82 11.07 1.29 -13.75
CA LEU A 82 11.69 0.03 -13.33
C LEU A 82 10.71 -1.13 -13.51
N VAL A 83 9.46 -0.99 -13.06
CA VAL A 83 8.42 -2.02 -13.22
C VAL A 83 8.14 -2.30 -14.70
N ASP A 84 7.99 -1.25 -15.52
CA ASP A 84 7.80 -1.42 -16.98
C ASP A 84 8.99 -2.17 -17.64
N ARG A 85 10.19 -2.07 -17.06
CA ARG A 85 11.39 -2.78 -17.53
C ARG A 85 11.46 -4.23 -17.05
N MET A 86 10.83 -4.54 -15.90
CA MET A 86 10.74 -5.90 -15.33
C MET A 86 9.76 -6.79 -16.12
N LYS A 87 8.86 -6.21 -16.93
CA LYS A 87 7.91 -6.90 -17.80
C LYS A 87 7.07 -7.93 -17.03
N ASP A 88 7.18 -9.22 -17.37
CA ASP A 88 6.41 -10.33 -16.81
C ASP A 88 7.09 -11.00 -15.60
N GLU A 89 8.26 -10.51 -15.17
CA GLU A 89 9.00 -11.03 -14.01
C GLU A 89 8.87 -10.13 -12.77
N GLU A 90 7.94 -9.17 -12.76
CA GLU A 90 7.73 -8.20 -11.69
C GLU A 90 7.43 -8.84 -10.32
N ASP A 91 6.81 -10.04 -10.32
CA ASP A 91 6.60 -10.85 -9.11
C ASP A 91 7.91 -11.40 -8.53
N ILE A 92 8.87 -11.74 -9.39
CA ILE A 92 10.18 -12.23 -8.96
C ILE A 92 10.99 -11.07 -8.37
N TYR A 93 11.03 -9.92 -9.05
CA TYR A 93 11.75 -8.76 -8.55
C TYR A 93 11.19 -8.24 -7.22
N THR A 94 9.87 -8.24 -7.04
CA THR A 94 9.25 -7.90 -5.75
C THR A 94 9.62 -8.89 -4.65
N LEU A 95 9.68 -10.19 -4.96
CA LEU A 95 10.14 -11.22 -4.03
C LEU A 95 11.63 -11.08 -3.68
N MET A 96 12.48 -10.68 -4.63
CA MET A 96 13.93 -10.46 -4.40
C MET A 96 14.22 -9.32 -3.42
N LEU A 97 13.27 -8.42 -3.15
CA LEU A 97 13.42 -7.37 -2.14
C LEU A 97 13.19 -7.88 -0.71
N VAL A 98 12.54 -9.04 -0.54
CA VAL A 98 12.23 -9.60 0.79
C VAL A 98 13.49 -9.84 1.62
N PRO A 99 14.56 -10.50 1.12
CA PRO A 99 15.81 -10.65 1.87
C PRO A 99 16.43 -9.33 2.31
N ILE A 100 16.29 -8.25 1.53
CA ILE A 100 16.81 -6.93 1.88
C ILE A 100 16.09 -6.39 3.13
N PHE A 101 14.76 -6.52 3.19
CA PHE A 101 13.99 -6.14 4.39
C PHE A 101 14.43 -6.96 5.61
N PHE A 102 14.65 -8.27 5.48
CA PHE A 102 15.16 -9.10 6.58
C PHE A 102 16.56 -8.65 7.04
N ILE A 103 17.47 -8.34 6.12
CA ILE A 103 18.80 -7.82 6.46
C ILE A 103 18.66 -6.50 7.21
N LEU A 104 17.84 -5.56 6.72
CA LEU A 104 17.60 -4.28 7.38
C LEU A 104 17.04 -4.43 8.79
N MET A 105 16.13 -5.38 9.01
CA MET A 105 15.56 -5.68 10.33
C MET A 105 16.61 -6.16 11.35
N LEU A 106 17.69 -6.81 10.90
CA LEU A 106 18.78 -7.23 11.80
C LEU A 106 19.55 -6.05 12.38
N PHE A 107 19.72 -4.98 11.59
CA PHE A 107 20.47 -3.80 11.98
C PHE A 107 19.61 -2.70 12.61
N VAL A 108 18.33 -2.60 12.21
CA VAL A 108 17.43 -1.52 12.63
C VAL A 108 16.21 -2.10 13.34
N LYS A 109 16.18 -1.99 14.67
CA LYS A 109 15.04 -2.40 15.49
C LYS A 109 14.04 -1.25 15.65
N ASN A 110 13.30 -0.97 14.59
CA ASN A 110 12.27 0.07 14.57
C ASN A 110 10.88 -0.55 14.31
N HIS A 111 9.87 -0.13 15.06
CA HIS A 111 8.50 -0.67 14.95
C HIS A 111 7.91 -0.52 13.53
N ASP A 112 8.06 0.65 12.91
CA ASP A 112 7.54 0.93 11.57
C ASP A 112 8.22 0.07 10.50
N LEU A 113 9.51 -0.23 10.67
CA LEU A 113 10.24 -1.10 9.76
C LEU A 113 9.67 -2.54 9.80
N TYR A 114 9.32 -3.06 10.98
CA TYR A 114 8.77 -4.42 11.09
C TYR A 114 7.35 -4.50 10.52
N ILE A 115 6.54 -3.46 10.70
CA ILE A 115 5.21 -3.34 10.07
C ILE A 115 5.36 -3.33 8.54
N ALA A 116 6.24 -2.46 8.01
CA ALA A 116 6.46 -2.34 6.57
C ALA A 116 7.05 -3.62 5.97
N ALA A 117 8.05 -4.21 6.62
CA ALA A 117 8.68 -5.46 6.18
C ALA A 117 7.69 -6.62 6.20
N GLY A 118 6.85 -6.73 7.23
CA GLY A 118 5.83 -7.76 7.33
C GLY A 118 4.81 -7.63 6.21
N GLY A 119 4.18 -6.45 6.09
CA GLY A 119 3.22 -6.17 5.03
C GLY A 119 3.78 -6.42 3.63
N PHE A 120 5.00 -5.94 3.36
CA PHE A 120 5.69 -6.16 2.08
C PHE A 120 5.98 -7.62 1.82
N THR A 121 6.54 -8.35 2.80
CA THR A 121 6.87 -9.77 2.65
C THR A 121 5.62 -10.61 2.38
N GLY A 122 4.55 -10.36 3.14
CA GLY A 122 3.28 -11.03 2.94
C GLY A 122 2.65 -10.73 1.59
N PHE A 123 2.69 -9.47 1.16
CA PHE A 123 2.22 -9.06 -0.17
C PHE A 123 3.04 -9.69 -1.29
N ALA A 124 4.38 -9.64 -1.22
CA ALA A 124 5.27 -10.18 -2.26
C ALA A 124 5.10 -11.69 -2.43
N LEU A 125 5.06 -12.45 -1.32
CA LEU A 125 4.79 -13.88 -1.35
C LEU A 125 3.38 -14.18 -1.88
N GLY A 126 2.37 -13.45 -1.39
CA GLY A 126 0.99 -13.64 -1.82
C GLY A 126 0.81 -13.34 -3.32
N TYR A 127 1.41 -12.26 -3.81
CA TYR A 127 1.35 -11.83 -5.20
C TYR A 127 2.04 -12.84 -6.14
N TYR A 128 3.23 -13.31 -5.75
CA TYR A 128 3.94 -14.37 -6.47
C TYR A 128 3.12 -15.67 -6.59
N LEU A 129 2.47 -16.08 -5.50
CA LEU A 129 1.62 -17.27 -5.50
C LEU A 129 0.32 -17.05 -6.29
N GLU A 130 -0.31 -15.88 -6.19
CA GLU A 130 -1.54 -15.55 -6.92
C GLU A 130 -1.31 -15.62 -8.43
N LYS A 131 -0.24 -14.99 -8.93
CA LYS A 131 0.09 -14.94 -10.36
C LYS A 131 0.35 -16.33 -10.95
N ARG A 132 0.95 -17.23 -10.17
CA ARG A 132 1.29 -18.59 -10.62
C ARG A 132 0.12 -19.56 -10.54
N TYR A 133 -0.64 -19.52 -9.45
CA TYR A 133 -1.61 -20.57 -9.11
C TYR A 133 -3.07 -20.17 -9.26
N ILE A 134 -3.42 -18.89 -9.06
CA ILE A 134 -4.82 -18.45 -9.02
C ILE A 134 -5.24 -17.80 -10.33
N LYS A 135 -4.41 -16.90 -10.88
CA LYS A 135 -4.69 -16.13 -12.10
C LYS A 135 -6.10 -15.54 -12.07
N TYR A 136 -6.39 -14.76 -11.03
CA TYR A 136 -7.73 -14.30 -10.76
C TYR A 136 -8.26 -13.32 -11.82
N ASP A 137 -9.42 -13.63 -12.43
CA ASP A 137 -10.10 -12.72 -13.36
C ASP A 137 -11.13 -11.84 -12.63
N VAL A 138 -10.84 -10.54 -12.62
CA VAL A 138 -11.57 -9.49 -11.89
C VAL A 138 -12.90 -9.10 -12.57
N LYS A 139 -13.19 -9.58 -13.79
CA LYS A 139 -14.38 -9.17 -14.54
C LYS A 139 -15.68 -9.63 -13.88
N GLU A 140 -16.39 -8.68 -13.28
CA GLU A 140 -17.70 -8.85 -12.65
C GLU A 140 -18.54 -7.57 -12.75
N LYS A 141 -19.84 -7.68 -12.45
CA LYS A 141 -20.72 -6.52 -12.27
C LYS A 141 -20.25 -5.66 -11.08
N MET A 142 -20.43 -4.34 -11.17
CA MET A 142 -20.00 -3.36 -10.15
C MET A 142 -20.48 -3.72 -8.73
N ILE A 143 -21.71 -4.23 -8.57
CA ILE A 143 -22.25 -4.61 -7.25
C ILE A 143 -21.42 -5.71 -6.57
N TYR A 144 -20.98 -6.72 -7.33
CA TYR A 144 -20.13 -7.79 -6.81
C TYR A 144 -18.71 -7.32 -6.54
N GLN A 145 -18.21 -6.33 -7.29
CA GLN A 145 -16.93 -5.69 -6.99
C GLN A 145 -16.99 -4.94 -5.66
N ILE A 146 -18.06 -4.18 -5.40
CA ILE A 146 -18.28 -3.49 -4.12
C ILE A 146 -18.33 -4.51 -2.98
N ILE A 147 -19.11 -5.58 -3.11
CA ILE A 147 -19.22 -6.64 -2.08
C ILE A 147 -17.85 -7.26 -1.79
N LYS A 148 -17.06 -7.60 -2.82
CA LYS A 148 -15.71 -8.16 -2.66
C LYS A 148 -14.78 -7.21 -1.90
N VAL A 149 -14.83 -5.91 -2.20
CA VAL A 149 -14.02 -4.91 -1.48
C VAL A 149 -14.44 -4.82 -0.02
N VAL A 150 -15.75 -4.72 0.26
CA VAL A 150 -16.27 -4.62 1.64
C VAL A 150 -15.90 -5.87 2.45
N VAL A 151 -16.16 -7.06 1.91
CA VAL A 151 -15.82 -8.33 2.56
C VAL A 151 -14.31 -8.48 2.76
N GLY A 152 -13.52 -8.11 1.75
CA GLY A 152 -12.06 -8.13 1.83
C GLY A 152 -11.50 -7.25 2.95
N ILE A 153 -12.03 -6.02 3.08
CA ILE A 153 -11.66 -5.09 4.16
C ILE A 153 -12.09 -5.63 5.52
N MET A 154 -13.33 -6.14 5.64
CA MET A 154 -13.83 -6.70 6.89
C MET A 154 -12.95 -7.85 7.39
N ILE A 155 -12.53 -8.76 6.52
CA ILE A 155 -11.64 -9.86 6.89
C ILE A 155 -10.25 -9.34 7.25
N ALA A 156 -9.72 -8.36 6.51
CA ALA A 156 -8.43 -7.75 6.85
C ALA A 156 -8.44 -7.10 8.25
N LEU A 157 -9.54 -6.42 8.59
CA LEU A 157 -9.73 -5.84 9.93
C LEU A 157 -9.89 -6.92 11.00
N ALA A 158 -10.62 -8.00 10.70
CA ALA A 158 -10.76 -9.14 11.60
C ALA A 158 -9.40 -9.81 11.86
N ILE A 159 -8.54 -9.95 10.84
CA ILE A 159 -7.16 -10.42 11.02
C ILE A 159 -6.39 -9.43 11.92
N LYS A 160 -6.47 -8.14 11.62
CA LYS A 160 -5.72 -7.10 12.36
C LYS A 160 -6.07 -7.07 13.85
N GLU A 161 -7.36 -6.99 14.18
CA GLU A 161 -7.82 -6.89 15.57
C GLU A 161 -7.84 -8.26 16.25
N GLY A 162 -8.23 -9.33 15.52
CA GLY A 162 -8.22 -10.71 16.03
C GLY A 162 -6.83 -11.17 16.50
N PHE A 163 -5.78 -10.78 15.78
CA PHE A 163 -4.41 -11.15 16.14
C PHE A 163 -3.95 -10.52 17.47
N LYS A 164 -4.46 -9.33 17.83
CA LYS A 164 -4.15 -8.68 19.12
C LYS A 164 -4.73 -9.43 20.31
N PHE A 165 -5.87 -10.10 20.14
CA PHE A 165 -6.48 -10.87 21.23
C PHE A 165 -5.71 -12.15 21.55
N ILE A 166 -5.00 -12.70 20.54
CA ILE A 166 -4.35 -14.01 20.65
C ILE A 166 -2.86 -13.87 20.98
N PHE A 167 -2.19 -12.83 20.46
CA PHE A 167 -0.74 -12.67 20.57
C PHE A 167 -0.34 -11.38 21.29
N PRO A 168 0.79 -11.40 22.05
CA PRO A 168 1.33 -10.21 22.69
C PRO A 168 1.67 -9.09 21.70
N ASP A 169 1.50 -7.84 22.12
CA ASP A 169 1.92 -6.67 21.35
C ASP A 169 3.45 -6.49 21.44
N THR A 170 4.16 -7.19 20.56
CA THR A 170 5.61 -7.02 20.37
C THR A 170 5.91 -6.72 18.90
N ILE A 171 7.03 -6.04 18.67
CA ILE A 171 7.51 -5.66 17.33
C ILE A 171 7.59 -6.86 16.37
N LEU A 172 7.93 -8.05 16.89
CA LEU A 172 7.97 -9.28 16.09
C LEU A 172 6.56 -9.80 15.75
N PHE A 173 5.61 -9.74 16.68
CA PHE A 173 4.23 -10.14 16.41
C PHE A 173 3.52 -9.17 15.45
N ASP A 174 3.90 -7.88 15.45
CA ASP A 174 3.43 -6.94 14.45
C ASP A 174 3.92 -7.32 13.04
N PHE A 175 5.18 -7.73 12.88
CA PHE A 175 5.65 -8.26 11.60
C PHE A 175 4.75 -9.40 11.07
N PHE A 176 4.42 -10.38 11.92
CA PHE A 176 3.55 -11.50 11.52
C PHE A 176 2.12 -11.05 11.23
N ARG A 177 1.57 -10.18 12.07
CA ARG A 177 0.22 -9.60 11.90
C ARG A 177 0.08 -8.91 10.54
N TYR A 178 1.02 -8.02 10.20
CA TYR A 178 1.00 -7.31 8.94
C TYR A 178 1.36 -8.20 7.74
N SER A 179 2.18 -9.23 7.94
CA SER A 179 2.42 -10.27 6.91
C SER A 179 1.14 -11.01 6.55
N LEU A 180 0.33 -11.40 7.54
CA LEU A 180 -0.95 -12.07 7.30
C LEU A 180 -1.93 -11.18 6.54
N ILE A 181 -1.98 -9.88 6.87
CA ILE A 181 -2.78 -8.91 6.14
C ILE A 181 -2.30 -8.80 4.69
N GLY A 182 -0.98 -8.75 4.46
CA GLY A 182 -0.39 -8.73 3.11
C GLY A 182 -0.73 -9.98 2.29
N ILE A 183 -0.61 -11.18 2.88
CA ILE A 183 -0.97 -12.45 2.24
C ILE A 183 -2.48 -12.48 1.94
N TRP A 184 -3.32 -12.05 2.89
CA TRP A 184 -4.75 -11.98 2.68
C TRP A 184 -5.10 -11.06 1.50
N ALA A 185 -4.51 -9.86 1.44
CA ALA A 185 -4.78 -8.91 0.38
C ALA A 185 -4.33 -9.41 -1.00
N ALA A 186 -3.13 -10.01 -1.08
CA ALA A 186 -2.53 -10.41 -2.36
C ALA A 186 -2.92 -11.81 -2.84
N LEU A 187 -3.23 -12.74 -1.94
CA LEU A 187 -3.54 -14.14 -2.25
C LEU A 187 -4.91 -14.57 -1.74
N GLY A 188 -5.20 -14.33 -0.46
CA GLY A 188 -6.39 -14.84 0.22
C GLY A 188 -7.70 -14.33 -0.41
N ALA A 189 -7.84 -13.02 -0.58
CA ALA A 189 -9.01 -12.41 -1.18
C ALA A 189 -9.20 -12.83 -2.65
N PRO A 190 -8.18 -12.76 -3.53
CA PRO A 190 -8.28 -13.32 -4.89
C PRO A 190 -8.69 -14.79 -4.89
N TRP A 191 -8.10 -15.63 -4.02
CA TRP A 191 -8.42 -17.06 -3.94
C TRP A 191 -9.88 -17.32 -3.58
N VAL A 192 -10.35 -16.72 -2.48
CA VAL A 192 -11.72 -16.88 -1.98
C VAL A 192 -12.74 -16.41 -3.02
N PHE A 193 -12.48 -15.26 -3.65
CA PHE A 193 -13.40 -14.69 -4.64
C PHE A 193 -13.36 -15.42 -5.99
N ASN A 194 -12.22 -15.99 -6.38
CA ASN A 194 -12.12 -16.85 -7.56
C ASN A 194 -12.90 -18.16 -7.34
N TYR A 195 -12.72 -18.76 -6.17
CA TYR A 195 -13.39 -20.00 -5.82
C TYR A 195 -14.91 -19.81 -5.71
N GLY A 196 -15.37 -18.72 -5.08
CA GLY A 196 -16.79 -18.37 -5.03
C GLY A 196 -17.43 -18.24 -6.42
N LYS A 197 -16.71 -17.69 -7.41
CA LYS A 197 -17.20 -17.58 -8.80
C LYS A 197 -17.48 -18.94 -9.46
N ARG A 198 -16.82 -20.02 -9.02
CA ARG A 198 -17.10 -21.38 -9.51
C ARG A 198 -18.40 -21.97 -8.98
N TYR A 199 -18.90 -21.50 -7.83
CA TYR A 199 -20.09 -22.03 -7.17
C TYR A 199 -21.35 -21.16 -7.33
N PHE A 200 -21.19 -19.86 -7.58
CA PHE A 200 -22.30 -18.92 -7.81
C PHE A 200 -22.61 -18.70 -9.30
N LYS A 201 -22.29 -19.68 -10.16
CA LYS A 201 -22.56 -19.63 -11.59
C LYS A 201 -23.86 -20.34 -11.93
#